data_AF-J1JM21-F1
#
_entry.id   AF-J1JM21-F1
#
_cell.length_a   1.000
_cell.length_b   1.000
_cell.length_c   1.000
_cell.angle_alpha   90.00
_cell.angle_beta   90.00
_cell.angle_gamma   90.00
#
_symmetry.space_group_name_H-M   'P 1'
#
loop_
_entity.id
_entity.type
_entity.pdbx_description
1 polymer ?
#
loop_
_entity_poly.entity_id
_entity_poly.type
_entity_poly.pdbx_seq_one_letter_code
_entity_poly.pdbx_strand_id
1 'polypeptide(L)'
;MTSQNTEQAPQLKKKWIPPKAGMGRVKGVPNKMTRILKEAVVRAAENAGNKIGNEGLISYLEKQAMECPAAYLALLGKVLPLQVTGEDGGAIKIIGRVEIVPLTMNDDKTD
;
A
#
# COMPACT_ATOMS: atom_id res chain seq x y z
N MET A 1 44.09 9.41 64.70
CA MET A 1 43.44 8.30 63.98
C MET A 1 42.21 8.86 63.29
N THR A 2 42.37 9.17 62.00
CA THR A 2 41.68 8.53 60.85
C THR A 2 40.34 9.20 60.52
N SER A 3 40.42 10.26 59.73
CA SER A 3 39.30 10.80 58.95
C SER A 3 38.92 9.81 57.86
N GLN A 4 37.72 9.23 57.94
CA GLN A 4 37.12 8.48 56.84
C GLN A 4 36.38 9.50 55.96
N ASN A 5 36.96 9.88 54.82
CA ASN A 5 36.21 10.60 53.79
C ASN A 5 35.72 9.58 52.77
N THR A 6 34.45 9.22 52.87
CA THR A 6 33.76 8.33 51.93
C THR A 6 33.60 9.06 50.61
N GLU A 7 34.42 8.75 49.62
CA GLU A 7 34.21 9.17 48.23
C GLU A 7 32.89 8.58 47.72
N GLN A 8 31.83 9.38 47.79
CA GLN A 8 30.56 9.05 47.16
C GLN A 8 30.71 9.29 45.65
N ALA A 9 30.73 8.19 44.90
CA ALA A 9 30.74 8.20 43.45
C ALA A 9 29.59 9.09 42.91
N PRO A 10 29.82 9.89 41.85
CA PRO A 10 28.80 10.80 41.34
C PRO A 10 27.66 9.99 40.75
N GLN A 11 26.47 10.14 41.34
CA GLN A 11 25.24 9.50 40.90
C GLN A 11 24.92 9.96 39.46
N LEU A 12 25.00 9.05 38.48
CA LEU A 12 24.67 9.33 37.08
C LEU A 12 23.20 9.72 36.94
N LYS A 13 22.92 11.01 36.70
CA LYS A 13 21.55 11.50 36.45
C LYS A 13 20.97 10.80 35.22
N LYS A 14 19.86 10.07 35.41
CA LYS A 14 19.16 9.31 34.37
C LYS A 14 18.70 10.27 33.27
N LYS A 15 19.26 10.15 32.05
CA LYS A 15 18.85 10.96 30.89
C LYS A 15 17.40 10.67 30.55
N TRP A 16 16.58 11.73 30.49
CA TRP A 16 15.21 11.64 30.00
C TRP A 16 15.20 11.25 28.52
N ILE A 17 14.42 10.21 28.19
CA ILE A 17 14.24 9.73 26.82
C ILE A 17 12.81 10.05 26.41
N PRO A 18 12.58 10.75 25.28
CA PRO A 18 11.23 11.04 24.83
C PRO A 18 10.51 9.74 24.46
N PRO A 19 9.18 9.65 24.69
CA PRO A 19 8.41 8.41 24.51
C PRO A 19 8.40 7.84 23.08
N LYS A 20 8.84 8.61 22.08
CA LYS A 20 8.94 8.19 20.67
C LYS A 20 10.37 7.91 20.20
N ALA A 21 11.37 7.94 21.08
CA ALA A 21 12.73 7.57 20.71
C ALA A 21 12.80 6.10 20.26
N GLY A 22 13.46 5.83 19.13
CA GLY A 22 13.70 4.47 18.63
C GLY A 22 12.52 3.80 17.90
N MET A 23 11.31 4.36 17.91
CA MET A 23 10.12 3.75 17.29
C MET A 23 10.14 3.69 15.76
N GLY A 24 11.04 4.42 15.10
CA GLY A 24 11.09 4.50 13.64
C GLY A 24 9.82 5.13 13.03
N ARG A 25 9.74 5.15 11.69
CA ARG A 25 8.55 5.64 10.99
C ARG A 25 7.46 4.57 10.98
N VAL A 26 6.22 4.97 11.27
CA VAL A 26 5.04 4.09 11.20
C VAL A 26 4.97 3.42 9.82
N LYS A 27 4.88 2.09 9.80
CA LYS A 27 4.79 1.28 8.58
C LYS A 27 3.57 1.72 7.76
N GLY A 28 3.75 1.89 6.45
CA GLY A 28 2.69 2.29 5.53
C GLY A 28 2.49 3.80 5.35
N VAL A 29 3.00 4.65 6.24
CA VAL A 29 2.85 6.11 6.08
C VAL A 29 3.76 6.62 4.96
N PRO A 30 3.23 7.26 3.89
CA PRO A 30 4.05 7.80 2.81
C PRO A 30 5.07 8.83 3.33
N ASN A 31 6.23 8.94 2.66
CA ASN A 31 7.19 10.01 2.96
C ASN A 31 6.53 11.37 2.67
N LYS A 32 6.61 12.32 3.62
CA LYS A 32 6.00 13.65 3.50
C LYS A 32 6.33 14.33 2.18
N MET A 33 7.60 14.33 1.78
CA MET A 33 8.04 14.96 0.53
C MET A 33 7.38 14.30 -0.68
N THR A 34 7.35 12.96 -0.72
CA THR A 34 6.71 12.23 -1.83
C THR A 34 5.20 12.45 -1.88
N ARG A 35 4.54 12.62 -0.73
CA ARG A 35 3.11 12.93 -0.66
C ARG A 35 2.83 14.32 -1.22
N ILE A 36 3.56 15.33 -0.75
CA ILE A 36 3.41 16.72 -1.22
C ILE A 36 3.64 16.80 -2.73
N LEU A 37 4.68 16.12 -3.24
CA LEU A 37 4.97 16.11 -4.66
C LEU A 37 3.85 15.45 -5.47
N LYS A 38 3.32 14.29 -5.03
CA LYS A 38 2.19 13.64 -5.69
C LYS A 38 0.96 14.54 -5.75
N GLU A 39 0.61 15.17 -4.62
CA GLU A 39 -0.51 16.11 -4.56
C GLU A 39 -0.31 17.32 -5.48
N ALA A 40 0.90 17.88 -5.51
CA ALA A 40 1.24 19.00 -6.40
C ALA A 40 1.15 18.63 -7.89
N VAL A 41 1.62 17.44 -8.26
CA VAL A 41 1.54 16.95 -9.65
C VAL A 41 0.09 16.76 -10.08
N VAL A 42 -0.77 16.19 -9.23
CA VAL A 42 -2.20 16.01 -9.54
C VAL A 42 -2.89 17.37 -9.74
N ARG A 43 -2.67 18.32 -8.83
CA ARG A 43 -3.23 19.68 -8.96
C ARG A 43 -2.72 20.41 -10.20
N ALA A 44 -1.44 20.23 -10.54
CA ALA A 44 -0.88 20.83 -11.74
C ALA A 44 -1.54 20.28 -13.01
N ALA A 45 -1.81 18.97 -13.06
CA ALA A 45 -2.52 18.33 -14.16
C ALA A 45 -3.99 18.78 -14.24
N GLU A 46 -4.69 18.89 -13.11
CA GLU A 46 -6.04 19.47 -13.04
C GLU A 46 -6.08 20.89 -13.59
N ASN A 47 -5.15 21.74 -13.16
CA ASN A 47 -5.05 23.12 -13.63
C ASN A 47 -4.68 23.23 -15.11
N ALA A 48 -3.83 22.33 -15.62
CA ALA A 48 -3.51 22.26 -17.03
C ALA A 48 -4.75 21.87 -17.85
N GLY A 49 -5.50 20.89 -17.37
CA GLY A 49 -6.75 20.47 -17.98
C GLY A 49 -7.82 21.56 -17.96
N ASN A 50 -7.98 22.31 -16.86
CA ASN A 50 -8.87 23.48 -16.77
C ASN A 50 -8.54 24.59 -17.80
N LYS A 51 -7.31 24.62 -18.33
CA LYS A 51 -6.92 25.56 -19.41
C LYS A 51 -7.25 25.03 -20.81
N ILE A 52 -7.49 23.73 -20.92
CA ILE A 52 -7.81 23.03 -22.19
C ILE A 52 -9.32 22.84 -22.33
N GLY A 53 -9.98 22.36 -21.27
CA GLY A 53 -11.42 22.16 -21.16
C GLY A 53 -11.89 22.46 -19.73
N ASN A 54 -13.20 22.49 -19.50
CA ASN A 54 -13.76 22.89 -18.19
C ASN A 54 -13.88 21.73 -17.19
N GLU A 55 -13.25 20.57 -17.46
CA GLU A 55 -13.38 19.35 -16.63
C GLU A 55 -12.08 18.93 -15.93
N GLY A 56 -11.16 19.87 -15.70
CA GLY A 56 -9.95 19.63 -14.90
C GLY A 56 -9.12 18.46 -15.43
N LEU A 57 -8.79 17.51 -14.55
CA LEU A 57 -7.90 16.39 -14.89
C LEU A 57 -8.42 15.56 -16.07
N ILE A 58 -9.74 15.46 -16.26
CA ILE A 58 -10.35 14.70 -17.36
C ILE A 58 -9.93 15.32 -18.69
N SER A 59 -10.13 16.63 -18.86
CA SER A 59 -9.74 17.34 -20.09
C SER A 59 -8.23 17.24 -20.38
N TYR A 60 -7.38 17.18 -19.33
CA TYR A 60 -5.95 16.93 -19.52
C TYR A 60 -5.66 15.52 -20.04
N LEU A 61 -6.32 14.50 -19.47
CA LEU A 61 -6.15 13.10 -19.86
C LEU A 61 -6.73 12.79 -21.24
N GLU A 62 -7.87 13.38 -21.60
CA GLU A 62 -8.45 13.27 -22.95
C GLU A 62 -7.51 13.84 -24.01
N LYS A 63 -6.94 15.02 -23.75
CA LYS A 63 -5.91 15.59 -24.63
C LYS A 63 -4.72 14.65 -24.77
N GLN A 64 -4.23 14.08 -23.66
CA GLN A 64 -3.09 13.17 -23.69
C GLN A 64 -3.40 11.84 -24.39
N ALA A 65 -4.64 11.37 -24.33
CA ALA A 65 -5.09 10.20 -25.07
C ALA A 65 -5.00 10.41 -26.59
N MET A 66 -5.22 11.64 -27.07
CA MET A 66 -5.08 11.99 -28.49
C MET A 66 -3.63 12.31 -28.88
N GLU A 67 -2.92 13.11 -28.09
CA GLU A 67 -1.55 13.59 -28.44
C GLU A 67 -0.48 12.53 -28.18
N CYS A 68 -0.63 11.70 -27.16
CA CYS A 68 0.35 10.68 -26.76
C CYS A 68 -0.31 9.33 -26.45
N PRO A 69 -0.89 8.65 -27.45
CA PRO A 69 -1.67 7.42 -27.23
C PRO A 69 -0.87 6.31 -26.54
N ALA A 70 0.40 6.14 -26.89
CA ALA A 70 1.26 5.11 -26.30
C ALA A 70 1.45 5.29 -24.78
N ALA A 71 1.65 6.53 -24.32
CA ALA A 71 1.78 6.83 -22.90
C ALA A 71 0.45 6.64 -22.16
N TYR A 72 -0.66 6.99 -22.80
CA TYR A 72 -2.00 6.84 -22.24
C TYR A 72 -2.40 5.36 -22.09
N LEU A 73 -2.16 4.53 -23.11
CA LEU A 73 -2.39 3.08 -23.03
C LEU A 73 -1.56 2.42 -21.93
N ALA A 74 -0.31 2.85 -21.73
CA ALA A 74 0.52 2.37 -20.62
C ALA A 74 -0.04 2.77 -19.25
N LEU A 75 -0.66 3.96 -19.13
CA LEU A 75 -1.35 4.38 -17.92
C LEU A 75 -2.60 3.54 -17.66
N LEU A 76 -3.41 3.25 -18.70
CA LEU A 76 -4.57 2.38 -18.58
C LEU A 76 -4.17 0.99 -18.06
N GLY A 77 -3.08 0.40 -18.56
CA GLY A 77 -2.58 -0.88 -18.06
C GLY A 77 -2.17 -0.86 -16.58
N LYS A 78 -1.86 0.30 -16.00
CA LYS A 78 -1.54 0.46 -14.55
C LYS A 78 -2.78 0.69 -13.69
N VAL A 79 -3.81 1.31 -14.26
CA VAL A 79 -5.09 1.59 -13.57
C VAL A 79 -6.00 0.37 -13.58
N LEU A 80 -5.94 -0.43 -14.64
CA LEU A 80 -6.67 -1.69 -14.70
C LEU A 80 -6.08 -2.71 -13.71
N PRO A 81 -6.91 -3.35 -12.88
CA PRO A 81 -6.44 -4.38 -11.96
C PRO A 81 -6.00 -5.61 -12.77
N LEU A 82 -4.69 -5.79 -12.93
CA LEU A 82 -4.09 -6.97 -13.59
C LEU A 82 -3.99 -8.19 -12.65
N GLN A 83 -4.14 -7.98 -11.34
CA GLN A 83 -4.02 -9.01 -10.33
C GLN A 83 -5.41 -9.46 -9.88
N VAL A 84 -5.73 -10.74 -10.10
CA VAL A 84 -6.83 -11.41 -9.40
C VAL A 84 -6.42 -11.47 -7.93
N THR A 85 -6.85 -10.48 -7.17
CA THR A 85 -6.68 -10.48 -5.71
C THR A 85 -7.91 -11.12 -5.09
N GLY A 86 -7.77 -11.68 -3.90
CA GLY A 86 -8.91 -12.04 -3.08
C GLY A 86 -9.72 -10.79 -2.71
N GLU A 87 -10.86 -10.99 -2.06
CA GLU A 87 -11.70 -9.92 -1.50
C GLU A 87 -10.83 -8.85 -0.79
N ASP A 88 -11.10 -7.58 -1.07
CA ASP A 88 -10.37 -6.40 -0.55
C ASP A 88 -8.84 -6.36 -0.83
N GLY A 89 -8.37 -6.97 -1.93
CA GLY A 89 -6.94 -7.00 -2.24
C GLY A 89 -6.15 -8.03 -1.43
N GLY A 90 -6.84 -8.90 -0.70
CA GLY A 90 -6.27 -9.95 0.13
C GLY A 90 -5.76 -11.15 -0.66
N ALA A 91 -5.25 -12.16 0.06
CA ALA A 91 -4.84 -13.43 -0.55
C ALA A 91 -6.06 -14.16 -1.16
N ILE A 92 -5.87 -14.79 -2.33
CA ILE A 92 -6.90 -15.60 -2.98
C ILE A 92 -7.28 -16.76 -2.04
N LYS A 93 -8.54 -16.82 -1.63
CA LYS A 93 -9.10 -17.96 -0.86
C LYS A 93 -9.58 -19.02 -1.85
N ILE A 94 -8.84 -20.11 -1.98
CA ILE A 94 -9.26 -21.26 -2.79
C ILE A 94 -10.17 -22.13 -1.92
N ILE A 95 -11.46 -22.19 -2.25
CA ILE A 95 -12.42 -23.09 -1.58
C ILE A 95 -12.45 -24.40 -2.39
N GLY A 96 -11.75 -25.42 -1.91
CA GLY A 96 -11.86 -26.77 -2.44
C GLY A 96 -13.07 -27.48 -1.86
N ARG A 97 -14.07 -27.82 -2.69
CA ARG A 97 -15.11 -28.76 -2.30
C ARG A 97 -14.72 -30.16 -2.77
N VAL A 98 -14.71 -31.10 -1.83
CA VAL A 98 -14.50 -32.52 -2.12
C VAL A 98 -15.83 -33.21 -1.87
N GLU A 99 -16.44 -33.76 -2.92
CA GLU A 99 -17.62 -34.60 -2.82
C GLU A 99 -17.19 -36.06 -2.88
N ILE A 100 -17.49 -36.81 -1.82
CA ILE A 100 -17.23 -38.25 -1.77
C ILE A 100 -18.44 -38.94 -2.37
N VAL A 101 -18.26 -39.51 -3.56
CA VAL A 101 -19.27 -40.35 -4.20
C VAL A 101 -18.94 -41.81 -3.89
N PRO A 102 -19.88 -42.61 -3.39
CA PRO A 102 -19.67 -44.04 -3.23
C PRO A 102 -19.45 -44.69 -4.60
N LEU A 103 -18.44 -45.54 -4.70
CA LEU A 103 -18.28 -46.46 -5.83
C LEU A 103 -19.44 -47.45 -5.77
N THR A 104 -20.52 -47.20 -6.51
CA THR A 104 -21.55 -48.21 -6.73
C THR A 104 -20.95 -49.27 -7.65
N MET A 105 -20.53 -50.39 -7.05
CA MET A 105 -20.35 -51.64 -7.78
C MET A 105 -21.75 -52.04 -8.24
N ASN A 106 -22.07 -51.80 -9.51
CA ASN A 106 -23.20 -52.45 -10.13
C ASN A 106 -22.80 -53.92 -10.31
N ASP A 107 -22.86 -54.67 -9.22
CA ASP A 107 -22.95 -56.13 -9.26
C ASP A 107 -24.37 -56.47 -9.70
N ASP A 108 -24.64 -56.23 -10.98
CA ASP A 108 -25.82 -56.76 -11.64
C ASP A 108 -25.51 -58.23 -11.98
N LYS A 109 -25.65 -59.09 -10.96
CA LYS A 109 -25.57 -60.53 -11.09
C LYS A 109 -26.98 -61.10 -10.94
N THR A 110 -27.41 -61.80 -12.00
CA THR A 110 -28.45 -62.86 -12.06
C THR A 110 -29.89 -62.38 -11.79
N ASP A 111 -30.85 -62.53 -12.70
CA ASP A 111 -31.13 -63.61 -13.66
C ASP A 111 -31.42 -63.14 -15.11
#